data_AF-A0A498LRI7-F1
#
_entry.id   AF-A0A498LRI7-F1
#
_cell.length_a   1.000
_cell.length_b   1.000
_cell.length_c   1.000
_cell.angle_alpha   90.00
_cell.angle_beta   90.00
_cell.angle_gamma   90.00
#
_symmetry.space_group_name_H-M   'P 1'
#
loop_
_entity.id
_entity.type
_entity.pdbx_description
1 polymer ?
#
loop_
_entity_poly.entity_id
_entity_poly.type
_entity_poly.pdbx_seq_one_letter_code
_entity_poly.pdbx_strand_id
1 'polypeptide(L)'
;MAHGMPSQGKVTISVDEYSSNPTQAFTHYNINQSRFQPPHVHMVDPISYDTPKPGGHTRFVCVSDTHSRTDGIQMPYGDVLLHTGDFTELGLPSEVKKFNDWLGGLPYEFKVVIAGNHELTFDKDFMTELVKQDYYRFPSVSKLKPEDFDNVQSLLTNCVYLQDSDVTVKGFRIYGTPWTPWFNGWGFNLPRGQSLLDKWNLIPEGIDILMTHGPPLGYGIMTDGYTTFINASTCTVSFQPTNPPIVFDLPNPPSS
;
A
#
# COMPACT_ATOMS: atom_id res chain seq x y z
N MET A 1 -37.70 19.39 -9.53
CA MET A 1 -37.62 19.21 -8.06
C MET A 1 -36.46 18.28 -7.79
N ALA A 2 -35.38 18.79 -7.20
CA ALA A 2 -34.21 17.99 -6.89
C ALA A 2 -34.53 17.13 -5.66
N HIS A 3 -34.60 15.81 -5.85
CA HIS A 3 -34.57 14.88 -4.73
C HIS A 3 -33.15 14.87 -4.20
N GLY A 4 -32.90 15.65 -3.14
CA GLY A 4 -31.69 15.53 -2.35
C GLY A 4 -31.63 14.12 -1.77
N MET A 5 -30.59 13.36 -2.13
CA MET A 5 -30.29 12.13 -1.41
C MET A 5 -29.99 12.52 0.06
N PRO A 6 -30.52 11.77 1.04
CA PRO A 6 -30.19 12.03 2.43
C PRO A 6 -28.69 11.81 2.63
N SER A 7 -28.01 12.78 3.25
CA SER A 7 -26.63 12.60 3.73
C SER A 7 -26.63 11.40 4.67
N GLN A 8 -26.08 10.27 4.23
CA GLN A 8 -25.81 9.17 5.15
C GLN A 8 -24.88 9.72 6.23
N GLY A 9 -25.29 9.61 7.50
CA GLY A 9 -24.46 10.05 8.62
C GLY A 9 -23.11 9.32 8.59
N LYS A 10 -22.06 9.99 9.08
CA LYS A 10 -20.71 9.43 9.18
C LYS A 10 -20.76 8.05 9.82
N VAL A 11 -20.32 7.02 9.11
CA VAL A 11 -20.28 5.65 9.62
C VAL A 11 -19.15 5.56 10.65
N THR A 12 -19.47 5.21 11.89
CA THR A 12 -18.47 4.97 12.94
C THR A 12 -18.06 3.50 12.91
N ILE A 13 -16.78 3.22 12.73
CA ILE A 13 -16.22 1.87 12.82
C ILE A 13 -15.71 1.62 14.24
N SER A 14 -16.01 0.43 14.78
CA SER A 14 -15.51 -0.06 16.07
C SER A 14 -14.61 -1.27 15.88
N VAL A 15 -13.82 -1.60 16.91
CA VAL A 15 -13.02 -2.83 16.89
C VAL A 15 -13.94 -4.04 16.78
N ASP A 16 -13.63 -4.91 15.82
CA ASP A 16 -14.34 -6.17 15.60
C ASP A 16 -14.11 -7.15 16.76
N GLU A 17 -15.15 -7.88 17.16
CA GLU A 17 -15.06 -8.93 18.19
C GLU A 17 -13.99 -9.99 17.84
N TYR A 18 -13.84 -10.29 16.55
CA TYR A 18 -12.89 -11.27 16.02
C TYR A 18 -11.57 -10.64 15.54
N SER A 19 -11.29 -9.37 15.89
CA SER A 19 -10.12 -8.64 15.39
C SER A 19 -8.79 -9.37 15.63
N SER A 20 -8.66 -10.07 16.76
CA SER A 20 -7.46 -10.84 17.10
C SER A 20 -7.35 -12.20 16.39
N ASN A 21 -8.41 -12.69 15.75
CA ASN A 21 -8.46 -13.98 15.09
C ASN A 21 -9.03 -13.85 13.65
N PRO A 22 -8.20 -13.42 12.68
CA PRO A 22 -8.67 -13.14 11.32
C PRO A 22 -9.29 -14.37 10.63
N THR A 23 -8.78 -15.58 10.87
CA THR A 23 -9.37 -16.80 10.28
C THR A 23 -10.79 -17.04 10.79
N GLN A 24 -11.03 -16.79 12.08
CA GLN A 24 -12.36 -16.88 12.67
C GLN A 24 -13.27 -15.75 12.19
N ALA A 25 -12.75 -14.52 12.08
CA ALA A 25 -13.48 -13.38 11.52
C ALA A 25 -13.94 -13.68 10.09
N PHE A 26 -13.04 -14.18 9.24
CA PHE A 26 -13.36 -14.59 7.87
C PHE A 26 -14.50 -15.60 7.88
N THR A 27 -14.37 -16.68 8.66
CA THR A 27 -15.38 -17.73 8.76
C THR A 27 -16.73 -17.19 9.25
N HIS A 28 -16.73 -16.37 10.31
CA HIS A 28 -17.93 -15.77 10.89
C HIS A 28 -18.69 -14.94 9.85
N TYR A 29 -18.00 -14.02 9.18
CA TYR A 29 -18.61 -13.16 8.17
C TYR A 29 -19.06 -13.93 6.94
N ASN A 30 -18.32 -14.96 6.54
CA ASN A 30 -18.68 -15.76 5.39
C ASN A 30 -19.94 -16.62 5.65
N ILE A 31 -20.07 -17.20 6.84
CA ILE A 31 -21.24 -18.00 7.23
C ILE A 31 -22.48 -17.12 7.41
N ASN A 32 -22.34 -15.99 8.12
CA ASN A 32 -23.51 -15.20 8.54
C ASN A 32 -23.95 -14.17 7.50
N GLN A 33 -23.06 -13.74 6.60
CA GLN A 33 -23.34 -12.65 5.66
C GLN A 33 -22.97 -13.01 4.22
N SER A 34 -22.41 -14.21 3.98
CA SER A 34 -21.85 -14.58 2.67
C SER A 34 -20.84 -13.55 2.14
N ARG A 35 -20.14 -12.88 3.07
CA ARG A 35 -19.33 -11.69 2.78
C ARG A 35 -18.23 -11.91 1.75
N PHE A 36 -17.71 -13.14 1.66
CA PHE A 36 -16.62 -13.50 0.75
C PHE A 36 -17.07 -14.56 -0.29
N GLN A 37 -18.36 -14.62 -0.60
CA GLN A 37 -18.93 -15.56 -1.58
C GLN A 37 -19.23 -14.88 -2.92
N PRO A 38 -19.21 -15.64 -4.02
CA PRO A 38 -19.78 -15.19 -5.30
C PRO A 38 -21.30 -14.93 -5.17
N PRO A 39 -21.91 -14.13 -6.06
CA PRO A 39 -21.31 -13.56 -7.27
C PRO A 39 -20.53 -12.26 -7.03
N HIS A 40 -20.72 -11.61 -5.90
CA HIS A 40 -20.15 -10.28 -5.64
C HIS A 40 -18.65 -10.33 -5.41
N VAL A 41 -18.15 -11.38 -4.72
CA VAL A 41 -16.71 -11.60 -4.53
C VAL A 41 -16.17 -12.62 -5.52
N HIS A 42 -15.25 -12.19 -6.36
CA HIS A 42 -14.53 -13.04 -7.31
C HIS A 42 -13.17 -12.46 -7.69
N MET A 43 -12.28 -13.33 -8.18
CA MET A 43 -10.98 -12.93 -8.72
C MET A 43 -11.17 -12.08 -9.97
N VAL A 44 -10.33 -11.05 -10.11
CA VAL A 44 -10.28 -10.23 -11.33
C VAL A 44 -8.94 -10.50 -12.02
N ASP A 45 -9.01 -10.91 -13.28
CA ASP A 45 -7.80 -11.11 -14.08
C ASP A 45 -7.14 -9.75 -14.37
N PRO A 46 -5.80 -9.65 -14.28
CA PRO A 46 -5.10 -8.42 -14.64
C PRO A 46 -5.27 -8.13 -16.13
N ILE A 47 -5.41 -6.85 -16.49
CA ILE A 47 -5.47 -6.47 -17.90
C ILE A 47 -4.10 -6.66 -18.57
N SER A 48 -4.11 -7.18 -19.80
CA SER A 48 -2.88 -7.29 -20.60
C SER A 48 -2.28 -5.91 -20.86
N TYR A 49 -0.95 -5.83 -20.89
CA TYR A 49 -0.22 -4.57 -21.17
C TYR A 49 -0.52 -4.00 -22.56
N ASP A 50 -0.86 -4.86 -23.52
CA ASP A 50 -1.23 -4.46 -24.88
C ASP A 50 -2.68 -3.96 -25.00
N THR A 51 -3.47 -4.07 -23.92
CA THR A 51 -4.86 -3.61 -23.91
C THR A 51 -4.88 -2.09 -24.14
N PRO A 52 -5.55 -1.58 -25.19
CA PRO A 52 -5.66 -0.14 -25.40
C PRO A 52 -6.34 0.54 -24.21
N LYS A 53 -5.70 1.57 -23.65
CA LYS A 53 -6.31 2.37 -22.57
C LYS A 53 -7.56 3.08 -23.11
N PRO A 54 -8.75 2.89 -22.51
CA PRO A 54 -9.96 3.54 -22.97
C PRO A 54 -9.84 5.08 -22.94
N GLY A 55 -10.54 5.76 -23.87
CA GLY A 55 -10.59 7.22 -23.87
C GLY A 55 -11.14 7.77 -22.55
N GLY A 56 -10.57 8.85 -22.04
CA GLY A 56 -11.00 9.46 -20.78
C GLY A 56 -10.71 8.62 -19.53
N HIS A 57 -9.74 7.70 -19.59
CA HIS A 57 -9.28 6.91 -18.44
C HIS A 57 -7.82 7.20 -18.11
N THR A 58 -7.46 6.94 -16.86
CA THR A 58 -6.10 6.92 -16.34
C THR A 58 -5.70 5.48 -16.02
N ARG A 59 -4.52 5.09 -16.49
CA ARG A 59 -3.94 3.77 -16.28
C ARG A 59 -2.97 3.81 -15.11
N PHE A 60 -3.28 3.02 -14.09
CA PHE A 60 -2.43 2.83 -12.92
C PHE A 60 -1.58 1.57 -13.10
N VAL A 61 -0.31 1.66 -12.72
CA VAL A 61 0.61 0.53 -12.63
C VAL A 61 0.92 0.30 -11.16
N CYS A 62 0.63 -0.89 -10.67
CA CYS A 62 0.87 -1.28 -9.30
C CYS A 62 2.04 -2.26 -9.20
N VAL A 63 2.93 -1.96 -8.25
CA VAL A 63 3.99 -2.84 -7.79
C VAL A 63 4.09 -2.71 -6.26
N SER A 64 4.72 -3.69 -5.64
CA SER A 64 4.99 -3.73 -4.20
C SER A 64 6.13 -4.70 -3.96
N ASP A 65 6.69 -4.71 -2.75
CA ASP A 65 7.61 -5.76 -2.29
C ASP A 65 8.76 -5.98 -3.28
N THR A 66 9.34 -4.89 -3.79
CA THR A 66 10.45 -4.97 -4.73
C THR A 66 11.76 -5.26 -4.02
N HIS A 67 11.88 -4.99 -2.72
CA HIS A 67 13.01 -5.35 -1.86
C HIS A 67 14.39 -5.11 -2.50
N SER A 68 14.61 -3.90 -3.03
CA SER A 68 15.84 -3.51 -3.74
C SER A 68 16.14 -4.33 -5.03
N ARG A 69 15.22 -5.18 -5.50
CA ARG A 69 15.27 -6.04 -6.71
C ARG A 69 14.55 -5.41 -7.91
N THR A 70 14.77 -4.12 -8.13
CA THR A 70 14.14 -3.42 -9.25
C THR A 70 14.80 -3.69 -10.61
N ASP A 71 16.03 -4.19 -10.59
CA ASP A 71 16.80 -4.51 -11.79
C ASP A 71 16.11 -5.61 -12.61
N GLY A 72 15.75 -5.30 -13.85
CA GLY A 72 15.14 -6.25 -14.78
C GLY A 72 13.61 -6.33 -14.76
N ILE A 73 12.93 -5.64 -13.84
CA ILE A 73 11.46 -5.55 -13.86
C ILE A 73 11.03 -4.88 -15.17
N GLN A 74 10.23 -5.60 -15.96
CA GLN A 74 9.64 -5.06 -17.18
C GLN A 74 8.41 -4.22 -16.81
N MET A 75 8.61 -2.91 -16.75
CA MET A 75 7.56 -1.95 -16.37
C MET A 75 6.66 -1.64 -17.57
N PRO A 76 5.32 -1.85 -17.46
CA PRO A 76 4.39 -1.64 -18.56
C PRO A 76 4.10 -0.15 -18.83
N TYR A 77 3.41 0.15 -19.92
CA TYR A 77 2.87 1.48 -20.14
C TYR A 77 1.78 1.82 -19.12
N GLY A 78 1.82 3.05 -18.59
CA GLY A 78 0.78 3.60 -17.73
C GLY A 78 1.02 5.08 -17.46
N ASP A 79 0.12 5.70 -16.70
CA ASP A 79 0.17 7.12 -16.38
C ASP A 79 0.71 7.38 -14.96
N VAL A 80 0.27 6.56 -14.00
CA VAL A 80 0.60 6.71 -12.57
C VAL A 80 1.13 5.38 -12.02
N LEU A 81 2.30 5.41 -11.39
CA LEU A 81 2.85 4.29 -10.63
C LEU A 81 2.39 4.36 -9.19
N LEU A 82 1.93 3.24 -8.64
CA LEU A 82 1.64 3.03 -7.23
C LEU A 82 2.59 1.95 -6.69
N HIS A 83 3.40 2.29 -5.69
CA HIS A 83 4.25 1.33 -4.97
C HIS A 83 3.78 1.16 -3.53
N THR A 84 3.30 -0.03 -3.16
CA THR A 84 2.67 -0.28 -1.84
C THR A 84 3.62 -0.81 -0.76
N GLY A 85 4.82 -0.23 -0.67
CA GLY A 85 5.79 -0.56 0.38
C GLY A 85 6.74 -1.70 0.06
N ASP A 86 7.69 -1.91 0.97
CA ASP A 86 8.77 -2.90 0.90
C ASP A 86 9.62 -2.72 -0.36
N PHE A 87 10.01 -1.48 -0.63
CA PHE A 87 10.92 -1.15 -1.73
C PHE A 87 12.40 -1.34 -1.38
N THR A 88 12.72 -1.50 -0.10
CA THR A 88 14.04 -1.83 0.44
C THR A 88 14.06 -3.17 1.18
N GLU A 89 15.23 -3.65 1.59
CA GLU A 89 15.33 -4.78 2.52
C GLU A 89 15.36 -4.34 3.99
N LEU A 90 15.95 -3.18 4.30
CA LEU A 90 16.13 -2.73 5.68
C LEU A 90 15.92 -1.22 5.86
N GLY A 91 15.49 -0.51 4.83
CA GLY A 91 15.36 0.95 4.84
C GLY A 91 16.70 1.68 4.83
N LEU A 92 17.81 1.06 4.43
CA LEU A 92 19.10 1.76 4.46
C LEU A 92 19.06 2.96 3.48
N PRO A 93 19.64 4.12 3.83
CA PRO A 93 19.66 5.29 2.93
C PRO A 93 20.18 5.00 1.52
N SER A 94 21.14 4.08 1.38
CA SER A 94 21.65 3.62 0.09
C SER A 94 20.63 2.84 -0.74
N GLU A 95 19.79 2.02 -0.10
CA GLU A 95 18.70 1.31 -0.76
C GLU A 95 17.60 2.27 -1.21
N VAL A 96 17.24 3.22 -0.34
CA VAL A 96 16.26 4.28 -0.66
C VAL A 96 16.75 5.10 -1.85
N LYS A 97 18.04 5.45 -1.88
CA LYS A 97 18.64 6.13 -3.03
C LYS A 97 18.57 5.27 -4.29
N LYS A 98 18.95 3.98 -4.22
CA LYS A 98 18.88 3.06 -5.38
C LYS A 98 17.45 2.98 -5.92
N PHE A 99 16.47 2.85 -5.04
CA PHE A 99 15.06 2.83 -5.41
C PHE A 99 14.61 4.15 -6.04
N ASN A 100 15.01 5.29 -5.47
CA ASN A 100 14.70 6.61 -6.04
C ASN A 100 15.34 6.83 -7.41
N ASP A 101 16.58 6.36 -7.62
CA ASP A 101 17.25 6.41 -8.92
C ASP A 101 16.48 5.57 -9.96
N TRP A 102 16.00 4.37 -9.56
CA TRP A 102 15.13 3.54 -10.41
C TRP A 102 13.82 4.25 -10.76
N LEU A 103 13.12 4.86 -9.78
CA LEU A 103 11.91 5.64 -10.02
C LEU A 103 12.12 6.78 -11.03
N GLY A 104 13.27 7.46 -10.94
CA GLY A 104 13.64 8.55 -11.85
C GLY A 104 13.85 8.11 -13.30
N GLY A 105 14.16 6.84 -13.53
CA GLY A 105 14.27 6.25 -14.86
C GLY A 105 12.94 5.85 -15.50
N LEU A 106 11.83 5.86 -14.74
CA LEU A 106 10.53 5.39 -15.23
C LEU A 106 9.72 6.52 -15.90
N PRO A 107 9.00 6.22 -16.99
CA PRO A 107 8.32 7.23 -17.82
C PRO A 107 7.01 7.76 -17.23
N TYR A 108 6.55 7.23 -16.09
CA TYR A 108 5.27 7.63 -15.49
C TYR A 108 5.27 9.10 -15.07
N GLU A 109 4.16 9.80 -15.32
CA GLU A 109 4.02 11.21 -14.97
C GLU A 109 4.06 11.40 -13.45
N PHE A 110 3.39 10.50 -12.72
CA PHE A 110 3.34 10.49 -11.27
C PHE A 110 3.77 9.12 -10.73
N LYS A 111 4.46 9.15 -9.60
CA LYS A 111 4.81 7.96 -8.82
C LYS A 111 4.37 8.23 -7.38
N VAL A 112 3.55 7.36 -6.81
CA VAL A 112 3.05 7.45 -5.44
C VAL A 112 3.57 6.24 -4.67
N VAL A 113 4.17 6.47 -3.52
CA VAL A 113 4.87 5.44 -2.74
C VAL A 113 4.43 5.51 -1.29
N ILE A 114 4.17 4.36 -0.68
CA ILE A 114 4.11 4.20 0.78
C ILE A 114 5.27 3.31 1.23
N ALA A 115 5.58 3.34 2.53
CA ALA A 115 6.48 2.36 3.15
C ALA A 115 5.76 1.03 3.44
N GLY A 116 6.56 -0.02 3.61
CA GLY A 116 6.16 -1.30 4.18
C GLY A 116 6.99 -1.63 5.41
N ASN A 117 6.92 -2.87 5.89
CA ASN A 117 7.60 -3.25 7.13
C ASN A 117 9.13 -3.34 7.01
N HIS A 118 9.69 -3.38 5.79
CA HIS A 118 11.14 -3.39 5.56
C HIS A 118 11.77 -1.98 5.57
N GLU A 119 11.00 -0.91 5.46
CA GLU A 119 11.48 0.47 5.57
C GLU A 119 11.73 0.88 7.04
N LEU A 120 12.58 0.13 7.75
CA LEU A 120 12.80 0.27 9.20
C LEU A 120 13.15 1.70 9.62
N THR A 121 13.98 2.38 8.84
CA THR A 121 14.45 3.75 9.11
C THR A 121 13.36 4.81 8.97
N PHE A 122 12.22 4.48 8.35
CA PHE A 122 11.08 5.39 8.20
C PHE A 122 10.19 5.36 9.45
N ASP A 123 10.24 4.29 10.24
CA ASP A 123 9.55 4.16 11.51
C ASP A 123 10.45 4.65 12.66
N LYS A 124 10.23 5.91 13.05
CA LYS A 124 11.03 6.59 14.09
C LYS A 124 10.87 5.93 15.47
N ASP A 125 9.69 5.40 15.77
CA ASP A 125 9.43 4.73 17.05
C ASP A 125 10.18 3.40 17.09
N PHE A 126 10.13 2.64 15.99
CA PHE A 126 10.92 1.41 15.84
C PHE A 126 12.43 1.68 15.99
N MET A 127 12.96 2.68 15.27
CA MET A 127 14.39 3.03 15.35
C MET A 127 14.80 3.45 16.77
N THR A 128 13.95 4.22 17.45
CA THR A 128 14.18 4.66 18.83
C THR A 128 14.29 3.46 19.79
N GLU A 129 13.43 2.45 19.63
CA GLU A 129 13.46 1.25 20.46
C GLU A 129 14.62 0.31 20.08
N LEU A 130 14.94 0.19 18.79
CA LEU A 130 16.05 -0.64 18.30
C LEU A 130 17.39 -0.20 18.90
N VAL A 131 17.64 1.12 18.95
CA VAL A 131 18.88 1.69 19.50
C VAL A 131 19.00 1.48 21.01
N LYS A 132 17.88 1.42 21.75
CA LYS A 132 17.90 1.21 23.21
C LYS A 132 18.19 -0.24 23.61
N GLN A 133 17.84 -1.21 22.77
CA GLN A 133 17.81 -2.63 23.15
C GLN A 133 19.04 -3.43 22.73
N ASP A 134 20.11 -2.77 22.26
CA ASP A 134 21.37 -3.39 21.79
C ASP A 134 21.11 -4.57 20.83
N TYR A 135 20.17 -4.32 19.90
CA TYR A 135 19.50 -5.36 19.15
C TYR A 135 20.39 -5.87 17.99
N TYR A 136 21.07 -7.00 18.21
CA TYR A 136 21.92 -7.67 17.21
C TYR A 136 21.15 -8.20 15.98
N ARG A 137 19.81 -8.14 15.98
CA ARG A 137 18.98 -8.68 14.89
C ARG A 137 19.18 -7.94 13.57
N PHE A 138 19.39 -6.62 13.61
CA PHE A 138 19.56 -5.79 12.42
C PHE A 138 20.89 -5.02 12.46
N PRO A 139 22.04 -5.72 12.39
CA PRO A 139 23.34 -5.12 12.70
C PRO A 139 23.74 -3.98 11.76
N SER A 140 23.23 -3.95 10.54
CA SER A 140 23.46 -2.85 9.59
C SER A 140 22.66 -1.60 9.96
N VAL A 141 21.44 -1.76 10.46
CA VAL A 141 20.55 -0.66 10.87
C VAL A 141 20.96 -0.10 12.23
N SER A 142 21.32 -0.98 13.18
CA SER A 142 21.77 -0.57 14.53
C SER A 142 23.07 0.24 14.53
N LYS A 143 23.80 0.28 13.40
CA LYS A 143 25.01 1.10 13.23
C LYS A 143 24.73 2.51 12.70
N LEU A 144 23.52 2.76 12.22
CA LEU A 144 23.13 4.09 11.75
C LEU A 144 23.05 5.05 12.93
N LYS A 145 23.52 6.26 12.72
CA LYS A 145 23.33 7.36 13.65
C LYS A 145 22.01 8.09 13.33
N PRO A 146 21.38 8.79 14.28
CA PRO A 146 20.16 9.56 14.03
C PRO A 146 20.22 10.42 12.77
N GLU A 147 21.35 11.12 12.56
CA GLU A 147 21.57 11.96 11.39
C GLU A 147 21.53 11.22 10.05
N ASP A 148 21.77 9.89 10.04
CA ASP A 148 21.75 9.08 8.82
C ASP A 148 20.31 8.77 8.36
N PHE A 149 19.32 8.84 9.26
CA PHE A 149 17.93 8.45 8.95
C PHE A 149 16.85 9.50 9.30
N ASP A 150 17.18 10.58 10.00
CA ASP A 150 16.22 11.62 10.39
C ASP A 150 15.39 12.18 9.22
N ASN A 151 16.01 12.23 8.04
CA ASN A 151 15.42 12.74 6.80
C ASN A 151 15.40 11.69 5.67
N VAL A 152 15.42 10.39 5.96
CA VAL A 152 15.54 9.34 4.93
C VAL A 152 14.44 9.43 3.85
N GLN A 153 13.22 9.83 4.22
CA GLN A 153 12.10 10.05 3.31
C GLN A 153 12.41 11.10 2.23
N SER A 154 13.22 12.12 2.55
CA SER A 154 13.60 13.19 1.61
C SER A 154 14.47 12.71 0.44
N LEU A 155 15.04 11.50 0.54
CA LEU A 155 15.80 10.88 -0.54
C LEU A 155 14.89 10.45 -1.70
N LEU A 156 13.57 10.32 -1.46
CA LEU A 156 12.56 9.95 -2.45
C LEU A 156 12.12 11.17 -3.29
N THR A 157 13.05 11.76 -4.05
CA THR A 157 12.79 12.97 -4.84
C THR A 157 11.97 12.73 -6.12
N ASN A 158 11.85 11.48 -6.58
CA ASN A 158 11.18 11.10 -7.83
C ASN A 158 9.76 10.56 -7.61
N CYS A 159 9.18 10.72 -6.43
CA CYS A 159 7.79 10.34 -6.14
C CYS A 159 7.13 11.25 -5.10
N VAL A 160 5.81 11.12 -4.98
CA VAL A 160 5.06 11.57 -3.81
C VAL A 160 5.05 10.42 -2.81
N TYR A 161 5.72 10.62 -1.67
CA TYR A 161 5.67 9.69 -0.55
C TYR A 161 4.46 10.00 0.33
N LEU A 162 3.68 8.98 0.69
CA LEU A 162 2.52 9.06 1.59
C LEU A 162 2.76 8.25 2.85
N GLN A 163 2.37 8.81 3.99
CA GLN A 163 2.36 8.13 5.29
C GLN A 163 1.28 8.75 6.16
N ASP A 164 0.16 8.03 6.30
CA ASP A 164 -1.04 8.53 6.97
C ASP A 164 -1.56 9.85 6.33
N SER A 165 -1.42 9.98 5.01
CA SER A 165 -1.71 11.21 4.24
C SER A 165 -2.30 10.92 2.85
N ASP A 166 -2.93 11.93 2.23
CA ASP A 166 -3.41 11.87 0.85
C ASP A 166 -2.75 12.87 -0.11
N VAL A 167 -2.87 12.56 -1.40
CA VAL A 167 -2.54 13.43 -2.53
C VAL A 167 -3.65 13.34 -3.59
N THR A 168 -3.88 14.43 -4.32
CA THR A 168 -4.72 14.40 -5.52
C THR A 168 -3.87 14.39 -6.78
N VAL A 169 -3.98 13.34 -7.59
CA VAL A 169 -3.23 13.16 -8.84
C VAL A 169 -4.21 12.91 -9.97
N LYS A 170 -4.17 13.74 -11.02
CA LYS A 170 -5.09 13.64 -12.17
C LYS A 170 -6.58 13.63 -11.76
N GLY A 171 -6.91 14.30 -10.66
CA GLY A 171 -8.25 14.34 -10.07
C GLY A 171 -8.58 13.22 -9.08
N PHE A 172 -7.79 12.15 -9.03
CA PHE A 172 -7.98 11.04 -8.09
C PHE A 172 -7.40 11.36 -6.72
N ARG A 173 -8.19 11.18 -5.67
CA ARG A 173 -7.72 11.27 -4.29
C ARG A 173 -7.14 9.92 -3.85
N ILE A 174 -5.86 9.93 -3.52
CA ILE A 174 -5.09 8.74 -3.17
C ILE A 174 -4.62 8.90 -1.72
N TYR A 175 -5.01 7.99 -0.83
CA TYR A 175 -4.54 7.96 0.56
C TYR A 175 -3.58 6.79 0.76
N GLY A 176 -2.48 7.02 1.49
CA GLY A 176 -1.45 6.02 1.72
C GLY A 176 -1.08 5.87 3.19
N THR A 177 -0.97 4.64 3.67
CA THR A 177 -0.57 4.34 5.04
C THR A 177 0.17 3.00 5.14
N PRO A 178 1.29 2.91 5.91
CA PRO A 178 2.17 1.74 5.91
C PRO A 178 1.79 0.68 6.94
N TRP A 179 0.88 0.98 7.88
CA TRP A 179 0.67 0.17 9.07
C TRP A 179 0.15 -1.24 8.73
N THR A 180 0.70 -2.25 9.40
CA THR A 180 0.25 -3.63 9.28
C THR A 180 0.05 -4.27 10.66
N PRO A 181 -0.84 -5.28 10.75
CA PRO A 181 -0.88 -6.16 11.91
C PRO A 181 0.50 -6.77 12.17
N TRP A 182 0.89 -6.77 13.45
CA TRP A 182 2.20 -7.28 13.88
C TRP A 182 2.62 -8.57 13.16
N PHE A 183 3.83 -8.55 12.61
CA PHE A 183 4.46 -9.65 11.90
C PHE A 183 5.96 -9.63 12.17
N ASN A 184 6.45 -10.57 12.99
CA ASN A 184 7.87 -10.81 13.23
C ASN A 184 8.68 -9.61 13.80
N GLY A 185 8.06 -8.53 14.27
CA GLY A 185 8.78 -7.40 14.87
C GLY A 185 9.58 -6.60 13.85
N TRP A 186 8.97 -6.31 12.70
CA TRP A 186 9.46 -5.37 11.69
C TRP A 186 8.85 -3.97 11.92
N GLY A 187 9.23 -2.99 11.09
CA GLY A 187 8.70 -1.63 11.15
C GLY A 187 7.21 -1.56 10.82
N PHE A 188 6.56 -0.47 11.22
CA PHE A 188 5.14 -0.19 10.96
C PHE A 188 4.17 -1.29 11.39
N ASN A 189 4.55 -2.06 12.42
CA ASN A 189 3.72 -3.09 13.01
C ASN A 189 2.96 -2.56 14.22
N LEU A 190 1.64 -2.71 14.22
CA LEU A 190 0.79 -2.43 15.37
C LEU A 190 -0.02 -3.67 15.78
N PRO A 191 -0.39 -3.79 17.06
CA PRO A 191 -1.35 -4.80 17.49
C PRO A 191 -2.67 -4.68 16.72
N ARG A 192 -3.29 -5.82 16.40
CA ARG A 192 -4.67 -5.84 15.92
C ARG A 192 -5.60 -5.20 16.94
N GLY A 193 -6.72 -4.67 16.47
CA GLY A 193 -7.71 -3.98 17.30
C GLY A 193 -7.54 -2.47 17.26
N GLN A 194 -7.60 -1.82 18.42
CA GLN A 194 -7.70 -0.37 18.51
C GLN A 194 -6.51 0.37 17.89
N SER A 195 -5.29 -0.11 18.09
CA SER A 195 -4.08 0.56 17.57
C SER A 195 -4.08 0.72 16.05
N LEU A 196 -4.53 -0.31 15.32
CA LEU A 196 -4.70 -0.20 13.87
C LEU A 196 -5.96 0.57 13.49
N LEU A 197 -7.07 0.41 14.23
CA LEU A 197 -8.30 1.17 13.98
C LEU A 197 -8.06 2.68 14.10
N ASP A 198 -7.23 3.12 15.04
CA ASP A 198 -6.84 4.53 15.19
C ASP A 198 -6.18 5.07 13.92
N LYS A 199 -5.40 4.24 13.21
CA LYS A 199 -4.80 4.58 11.91
C LYS A 199 -5.83 4.56 10.79
N TRP A 200 -6.67 3.54 10.74
CA TRP A 200 -7.74 3.45 9.73
C TRP A 200 -8.76 4.58 9.83
N ASN A 201 -9.01 5.10 11.03
CA ASN A 201 -9.89 6.25 11.27
C ASN A 201 -9.33 7.58 10.71
N LEU A 202 -8.05 7.63 10.32
CA LEU A 202 -7.45 8.78 9.65
C LEU A 202 -7.77 8.81 8.15
N ILE A 203 -8.21 7.70 7.56
CA ILE A 203 -8.58 7.62 6.15
C ILE A 203 -9.83 8.50 5.93
N PRO A 204 -9.76 9.56 5.11
CA PRO A 204 -10.90 10.42 4.89
C PRO A 204 -11.93 9.72 4.00
N GLU A 205 -13.19 10.14 4.10
CA GLU A 205 -14.22 9.74 3.14
C GLU A 205 -13.92 10.30 1.73
N GLY A 206 -14.42 9.61 0.71
CA GLY A 206 -14.25 10.03 -0.69
C GLY A 206 -12.83 9.87 -1.24
N ILE A 207 -12.08 8.88 -0.74
CA ILE A 207 -10.83 8.43 -1.37
C ILE A 207 -11.17 7.49 -2.52
N ASP A 208 -10.54 7.72 -3.67
CA ASP A 208 -10.71 6.89 -4.86
C ASP A 208 -9.78 5.66 -4.80
N ILE A 209 -8.55 5.84 -4.29
CA ILE A 209 -7.54 4.79 -4.19
C ILE A 209 -6.93 4.79 -2.78
N LEU A 210 -7.05 3.66 -2.09
CA LEU A 210 -6.39 3.42 -0.80
C LEU A 210 -5.16 2.54 -1.01
N MET A 211 -4.00 3.02 -0.58
CA MET A 211 -2.74 2.27 -0.55
C MET A 211 -2.43 1.85 0.89
N THR A 212 -2.44 0.55 1.14
CA THR A 212 -1.93 -0.06 2.37
C THR A 212 -0.88 -1.11 2.01
N HIS A 213 0.13 -1.29 2.88
CA HIS A 213 1.15 -2.30 2.63
C HIS A 213 0.59 -3.72 2.80
N GLY A 214 -0.13 -3.97 3.90
CA GLY A 214 -0.79 -5.25 4.15
C GLY A 214 -2.20 -5.33 3.58
N PRO A 215 -2.71 -6.55 3.29
CA PRO A 215 -4.07 -6.73 2.78
C PRO A 215 -5.13 -6.56 3.89
N PRO A 216 -6.38 -6.20 3.52
CA PRO A 216 -7.52 -6.31 4.42
C PRO A 216 -7.91 -7.79 4.65
N LEU A 217 -8.78 -8.03 5.64
CA LEU A 217 -9.25 -9.37 5.97
C LEU A 217 -9.86 -10.08 4.75
N GLY A 218 -9.33 -11.25 4.40
CA GLY A 218 -9.93 -12.16 3.42
C GLY A 218 -9.57 -11.91 1.95
N TYR A 219 -8.70 -10.94 1.65
CA TYR A 219 -8.49 -10.51 0.25
C TYR A 219 -7.05 -10.66 -0.28
N GLY A 220 -6.94 -11.25 -1.48
CA GLY A 220 -5.95 -10.99 -2.54
C GLY A 220 -6.70 -10.47 -3.79
N ILE A 221 -6.08 -10.30 -4.97
CA ILE A 221 -6.68 -9.58 -6.13
C ILE A 221 -8.14 -10.00 -6.43
N MET A 222 -9.13 -9.22 -5.99
CA MET A 222 -10.56 -9.56 -6.04
C MET A 222 -11.40 -8.28 -6.07
N THR A 223 -12.65 -8.34 -6.52
CA THR A 223 -13.62 -7.26 -6.32
C THR A 223 -14.79 -7.74 -5.46
N ASP A 224 -15.43 -6.83 -4.72
CA ASP A 224 -16.73 -7.06 -4.05
C ASP A 224 -17.91 -6.46 -4.84
N GLY A 225 -17.67 -6.01 -6.08
CA GLY A 225 -18.63 -5.30 -6.93
C GLY A 225 -18.62 -3.78 -6.76
N TYR A 226 -17.96 -3.26 -5.73
CA TYR A 226 -17.80 -1.82 -5.49
C TYR A 226 -16.32 -1.42 -5.43
N THR A 227 -15.52 -2.20 -4.71
CA THR A 227 -14.08 -2.01 -4.51
C THR A 227 -13.33 -3.10 -5.26
N THR A 228 -12.23 -2.74 -5.91
CA THR A 228 -11.26 -3.70 -6.45
C THR A 228 -10.04 -3.71 -5.55
N PHE A 229 -9.75 -4.86 -4.95
CA PHE A 229 -8.56 -5.12 -4.15
C PHE A 229 -7.46 -5.66 -5.06
N ILE A 230 -6.24 -5.15 -4.90
CA ILE A 230 -5.09 -5.53 -5.71
C ILE A 230 -3.93 -5.88 -4.77
N ASN A 231 -3.40 -7.09 -4.88
CA ASN A 231 -2.11 -7.45 -4.29
C ASN A 231 -1.05 -7.37 -5.39
N ALA A 232 -0.14 -6.40 -5.27
CA ALA A 232 0.84 -6.08 -6.30
C ALA A 232 2.27 -6.54 -5.95
N SER A 233 2.42 -7.52 -5.07
CA SER A 233 3.74 -8.03 -4.67
C SER A 233 4.54 -8.52 -5.88
N THR A 234 5.69 -7.88 -6.13
CA THR A 234 6.57 -8.19 -7.27
C THR A 234 7.45 -9.41 -6.98
N CYS A 235 7.93 -9.52 -5.74
CA CYS A 235 8.75 -10.62 -5.31
C CYS A 235 7.91 -11.82 -4.87
N THR A 236 8.42 -13.02 -5.13
CA THR A 236 7.95 -14.22 -4.45
C THR A 236 8.43 -14.23 -3.00
N VAL A 237 7.93 -15.19 -2.20
CA VAL A 237 8.41 -15.45 -0.83
C VAL A 237 9.92 -15.74 -0.74
N SER A 238 10.60 -16.02 -1.86
CA SER A 238 12.04 -16.22 -1.96
C SER A 238 12.77 -15.01 -2.58
N PHE A 239 12.16 -13.82 -2.55
CA PHE A 239 12.70 -12.56 -3.07
C PHE A 239 13.11 -12.61 -4.54
N GLN A 240 12.38 -13.38 -5.35
CA GLN A 240 12.56 -13.42 -6.81
C GLN A 240 11.55 -12.48 -7.47
N PRO A 241 11.99 -11.43 -8.20
CA PRO A 241 11.11 -10.42 -8.82
C PRO A 241 10.47 -10.97 -10.10
N THR A 242 9.52 -11.89 -9.94
CA THR A 242 8.93 -12.66 -11.06
C THR A 242 7.44 -12.41 -11.24
N ASN A 243 6.77 -11.81 -10.26
CA ASN A 243 5.38 -11.43 -10.43
C ASN A 243 5.31 -10.16 -11.30
N PRO A 244 4.50 -10.16 -12.36
CA PRO A 244 4.39 -9.01 -13.23
C PRO A 244 3.70 -7.84 -12.53
N PRO A 245 4.08 -6.58 -12.82
CA PRO A 245 3.29 -5.41 -12.45
C PRO A 245 1.82 -5.55 -12.83
N ILE A 246 0.92 -5.08 -11.97
CA ILE A 246 -0.52 -5.11 -12.25
C ILE A 246 -0.91 -3.78 -12.86
N VAL A 247 -1.75 -3.82 -13.88
CA VAL A 247 -2.28 -2.62 -14.52
C VAL A 247 -3.80 -2.62 -14.34
N PHE A 248 -4.38 -1.44 -14.13
CA PHE A 248 -5.83 -1.23 -14.20
C PHE A 248 -6.15 0.19 -14.68
N ASP A 249 -7.33 0.35 -15.28
CA ASP A 249 -7.81 1.64 -15.80
C ASP A 249 -8.98 2.13 -14.96
N LEU A 250 -8.95 3.40 -14.55
CA LEU A 250 -10.10 4.07 -13.95
C LEU A 250 -10.59 5.20 -14.86
N PRO A 251 -11.92 5.40 -14.98
CA PRO A 251 -12.46 6.58 -15.65
C PRO A 251 -11.98 7.84 -14.93
N ASN A 252 -11.54 8.83 -15.69
CA ASN A 252 -11.10 10.09 -15.12
C ASN A 252 -12.24 10.72 -14.32
N PRO A 253 -11.97 11.26 -13.12
CA PRO A 253 -12.97 11.98 -12.36
C PRO A 253 -13.50 13.15 -13.17
N PRO A 254 -14.78 13.53 -13.00
CA PRO A 254 -15.32 14.70 -13.66
C PRO A 254 -14.45 15.91 -13.35
N SER A 255 -14.10 16.68 -14.38
CA SER A 255 -13.39 17.94 -14.22
C SER A 255 -14.22 18.86 -13.34
N SER A 256 -13.68 19.20 -12.17
CA SER A 256 -14.23 20.17 -11.22
C SER A 256 -14.17 21.60 -11.74
#